data_AF-A0A1V5MII7-F1
#
_entry.id   AF-A0A1V5MII7-F1
#
_cell.length_a   1.000
_cell.length_b   1.000
_cell.length_c   1.000
_cell.angle_alpha   90.00
_cell.angle_beta   90.00
_cell.angle_gamma   90.00
#
_symmetry.space_group_name_H-M   'P 1'
#
loop_
_entity.id
_entity.type
_entity.pdbx_description
1 polymer ?
#
loop_
_entity_poly.entity_id
_entity_poly.type
_entity_poly.pdbx_seq_one_letter_code
_entity_poly.pdbx_strand_id
1 'polypeptide(L)'
;MKKLFGDNLPTVDKTTFQVQLDRLGESAAPVVLTQNEFMRRMQDMSSMNPGMGFYGEMPNSYAMVLNTDHPLVKTLVGKEQGDDDVASIKQLMDLALLSNGLLKGEALTQFVKRSYGLIK
;
A
#
# COMPACT_ATOMS: atom_id res chain seq x y z
N MET A 1 6.97 10.98 8.38
CA MET A 1 6.42 9.63 8.14
C MET A 1 5.05 9.68 7.47
N LYS A 2 3.95 9.97 8.17
CA LYS A 2 2.60 9.90 7.57
C LYS A 2 2.40 10.80 6.34
N LYS A 3 2.94 12.02 6.35
CA LYS A 3 2.83 12.96 5.22
C LYS A 3 3.58 12.46 3.96
N LEU A 4 4.85 12.07 4.11
CA LEU A 4 5.68 11.55 3.03
C LEU A 4 5.07 10.33 2.31
N PHE A 5 4.55 9.38 3.09
CA PHE A 5 3.90 8.18 2.56
C PHE A 5 2.47 8.48 2.07
N GLY A 6 1.78 9.45 2.67
CA GLY A 6 0.47 9.94 2.24
C GLY A 6 0.51 10.63 0.87
N ASP A 7 1.53 11.46 0.63
CA ASP A 7 1.70 12.22 -0.61
C ASP A 7 2.10 11.32 -1.80
N ASN A 8 2.60 10.12 -1.54
CA ASN A 8 3.03 9.13 -2.54
C ASN A 8 2.10 7.92 -2.63
N LEU A 9 0.88 8.00 -2.06
CA LEU A 9 -0.05 6.87 -2.08
C LEU A 9 -0.35 6.42 -3.53
N PRO A 10 -0.35 5.11 -3.78
CA PRO A 10 -0.67 4.59 -5.09
C PRO A 10 -2.17 4.75 -5.39
N THR A 11 -2.48 5.07 -6.63
CA THR A 11 -3.86 5.13 -7.13
C THR A 11 -4.25 3.77 -7.69
N VAL A 12 -5.18 3.08 -7.03
CA VAL A 12 -5.74 1.80 -7.49
C VAL A 12 -7.24 1.95 -7.66
N ASP A 13 -7.78 1.39 -8.74
CA ASP A 13 -9.20 1.52 -9.05
C ASP A 13 -10.08 1.00 -7.91
N LYS A 14 -11.15 1.75 -7.62
CA LYS A 14 -12.10 1.50 -6.51
C LYS A 14 -11.42 1.12 -5.19
N THR A 15 -10.27 1.71 -4.89
CA THR A 15 -9.49 1.37 -3.70
C THR A 15 -9.02 2.64 -2.98
N THR A 16 -9.18 2.63 -1.66
CA THR A 16 -8.75 3.71 -0.76
C THR A 16 -7.69 3.17 0.19
N PHE A 17 -6.63 3.95 0.38
CA PHE A 17 -5.54 3.60 1.28
C PHE A 17 -5.54 4.56 2.47
N GLN A 18 -5.42 4.03 3.68
CA GLN A 18 -5.19 4.80 4.90
C GLN A 18 -3.81 4.48 5.47
N VAL A 19 -2.99 5.51 5.69
CA VAL A 19 -1.66 5.31 6.26
C VAL A 19 -1.74 5.14 7.77
N GLN A 20 -1.30 3.99 8.26
CA GLN A 20 -1.17 3.67 9.67
C GLN A 20 0.30 3.43 10.02
N LEU A 21 0.66 3.77 11.27
CA LEU A 21 2.00 3.51 11.79
C LEU A 21 1.86 2.42 12.83
N ASP A 22 2.67 1.37 12.72
CA ASP A 22 2.66 0.28 13.69
C ASP A 22 4.07 -0.29 13.90
N ARG A 23 4.22 -1.04 14.98
CA ARG A 23 5.46 -1.66 15.46
C ARG A 23 5.37 -3.16 15.27
N LEU A 24 5.76 -3.63 14.09
CA LEU A 24 5.65 -5.06 13.73
C LEU A 24 6.94 -5.85 14.01
N GLY A 25 7.94 -5.22 14.65
CA GLY A 25 9.27 -5.78 14.88
C GLY A 25 10.22 -5.60 13.69
N GLU A 26 11.51 -5.86 13.90
CA GLU A 26 12.56 -5.53 12.92
C GLU A 26 12.62 -6.48 11.72
N SER A 27 12.08 -7.70 11.85
CA SER A 27 12.06 -8.74 10.80
C SER A 27 10.81 -8.71 9.93
N ALA A 28 9.76 -7.99 10.33
CA ALA A 28 8.54 -7.86 9.55
C ALA A 28 8.73 -6.88 8.39
N ALA A 29 7.95 -7.05 7.32
CA ALA A 29 8.06 -6.20 6.15
C ALA A 29 7.94 -4.70 6.49
N PRO A 30 8.67 -3.81 5.78
CA PRO A 30 8.64 -2.38 6.04
C PRO A 30 7.27 -1.74 5.80
N VAL A 31 6.51 -2.26 4.84
CA VAL A 31 5.15 -1.82 4.51
C VAL A 31 4.27 -3.04 4.36
N VAL A 32 3.12 -3.04 5.03
CA VAL A 32 2.11 -4.12 4.97
C VAL A 32 0.77 -3.51 4.62
N LEU A 33 0.03 -4.14 3.71
CA LEU A 33 -1.37 -3.80 3.47
C LEU A 33 -2.26 -4.75 4.27
N THR A 34 -3.23 -4.18 4.97
CA THR A 34 -4.27 -4.93 5.67
C THR A 34 -5.62 -4.48 5.14
N GLN A 35 -6.48 -5.43 4.79
CA GLN A 35 -7.84 -5.13 4.35
C GLN A 35 -8.76 -5.07 5.57
N ASN A 36 -9.71 -4.14 5.58
CA ASN A 36 -10.74 -4.14 6.60
C ASN A 36 -11.72 -5.32 6.35
N GLU A 37 -11.57 -6.40 7.11
CA GLU A 37 -12.39 -7.62 7.04
C GLU A 37 -13.89 -7.36 7.15
N PHE A 38 -14.30 -6.36 7.95
CA PHE A 38 -15.71 -6.00 8.11
C PHE A 38 -16.29 -5.47 6.80
N MET A 39 -15.56 -4.58 6.11
CA MET A 39 -15.98 -4.05 4.82
C MET A 39 -15.97 -5.12 3.73
N ARG A 40 -14.96 -6.01 3.72
CA ARG A 40 -14.94 -7.14 2.78
C ARG A 40 -16.18 -8.03 2.96
N ARG A 41 -16.49 -8.40 4.20
CA ARG A 41 -17.68 -9.23 4.50
C ARG A 41 -18.99 -8.52 4.18
N MET A 42 -19.08 -7.22 4.44
CA MET A 42 -20.27 -6.44 4.08
C MET A 42 -20.45 -6.33 2.56
N GLN A 43 -19.35 -6.16 1.81
CA GLN A 43 -19.39 -6.22 0.35
C GLN A 43 -19.84 -7.60 -0.14
N ASP A 44 -19.25 -8.69 0.37
CA ASP A 44 -19.63 -10.06 0.03
C ASP A 44 -21.13 -10.31 0.32
N MET A 45 -21.64 -9.83 1.45
CA MET A 45 -23.05 -9.94 1.84
C MET A 45 -23.96 -9.06 0.96
N SER A 46 -23.51 -7.88 0.55
CA SER A 46 -24.23 -6.98 -0.36
C SER A 46 -24.29 -7.51 -1.78
N SER A 47 -23.28 -8.24 -2.25
CA SER A 47 -23.29 -8.89 -3.56
C SER A 47 -24.33 -10.01 -3.64
N MET A 48 -24.72 -10.60 -2.51
CA MET A 48 -25.74 -11.66 -2.44
C MET A 48 -27.17 -11.13 -2.28
N ASN A 49 -27.37 -9.89 -1.82
CA ASN A 49 -28.70 -9.31 -1.63
C ASN A 49 -28.83 -7.93 -2.32
N PRO A 50 -29.44 -7.86 -3.53
CA PRO A 50 -29.51 -6.65 -4.36
C PRO A 50 -30.22 -5.45 -3.71
N GLY A 51 -31.02 -5.67 -2.65
CA GLY A 51 -31.73 -4.62 -1.92
C GLY A 51 -30.84 -3.66 -1.12
N MET A 52 -29.53 -3.95 -1.00
CA MET A 52 -28.51 -3.15 -0.33
C MET A 52 -27.44 -2.64 -1.32
N GLY A 53 -27.83 -2.31 -2.56
CA GLY A 53 -26.91 -1.94 -3.66
C GLY A 53 -25.86 -0.86 -3.37
N PHE A 54 -26.03 -0.07 -2.31
CA PHE A 54 -25.06 0.95 -1.86
C PHE A 54 -23.71 0.37 -1.42
N TYR A 55 -23.67 -0.85 -0.87
CA TYR A 55 -22.45 -1.43 -0.31
C TYR A 55 -21.57 -2.13 -1.36
N GLY A 56 -22.14 -2.58 -2.49
CA GLY A 56 -21.40 -3.18 -3.60
C GLY A 56 -20.63 -2.17 -4.47
N GLU A 57 -20.99 -0.89 -4.41
CA GLU A 57 -20.29 0.19 -5.11
C GLU A 57 -19.21 0.87 -4.27
N MET A 58 -19.10 0.55 -2.98
CA MET A 58 -18.09 1.16 -2.12
C MET A 58 -16.68 0.68 -2.46
N PRO A 59 -15.70 1.59 -2.51
CA PRO A 59 -14.32 1.21 -2.76
C PRO A 59 -13.78 0.32 -1.63
N ASN A 60 -12.89 -0.59 -2.00
CA ASN A 60 -12.11 -1.35 -1.04
C ASN A 60 -11.28 -0.42 -0.16
N SER A 61 -11.24 -0.67 1.14
CA SER A 61 -10.43 0.10 2.07
C SER A 61 -9.30 -0.77 2.62
N TYR A 62 -8.07 -0.33 2.37
CA TYR A 62 -6.86 -0.93 2.90
C TYR A 62 -6.17 0.04 3.86
N ALA A 63 -5.68 -0.49 4.97
CA ALA A 63 -4.72 0.20 5.79
C ALA A 63 -3.30 -0.16 5.32
N MET A 64 -2.56 0.85 4.90
CA MET A 64 -1.13 0.75 4.61
C MET A 64 -0.37 1.00 5.90
N VAL A 65 0.06 -0.09 6.52
CA VAL A 65 0.79 -0.11 7.78
C VAL A 65 2.28 0.06 7.49
N LEU A 66 2.84 1.18 7.93
CA LEU A 66 4.27 1.45 7.89
C LEU A 66 4.90 0.94 9.19
N ASN A 67 5.81 -0.02 9.07
CA ASN A 67 6.51 -0.62 10.19
C ASN A 67 7.63 0.30 10.68
N THR A 68 7.41 0.99 11.79
CA THR A 68 8.39 1.96 12.33
C THR A 68 9.61 1.29 12.95
N ASP A 69 9.53 -0.01 13.28
CA ASP A 69 10.67 -0.74 13.84
C ASP A 69 11.65 -1.23 12.76
N HIS A 70 11.21 -1.31 11.49
CA HIS A 70 12.04 -1.81 10.40
C HIS A 70 13.23 -0.88 10.08
N PRO A 71 14.47 -1.40 9.97
CA PRO A 71 15.67 -0.59 9.70
C PRO A 71 15.55 0.30 8.45
N LEU A 72 14.99 -0.22 7.35
CA LEU A 72 14.80 0.57 6.11
C LEU A 72 13.87 1.77 6.31
N VAL A 73 12.81 1.62 7.12
CA VAL A 73 11.87 2.72 7.38
C VAL A 73 12.55 3.78 8.24
N LYS A 74 13.32 3.37 9.24
CA LYS A 74 14.13 4.28 10.08
C LYS A 74 15.12 5.09 9.24
N THR A 75 15.82 4.45 8.28
CA THR A 75 16.79 5.13 7.41
C THR A 75 16.15 6.11 6.43
N LEU A 76 14.99 5.77 5.86
CA LEU A 76 14.28 6.62 4.89
C LEU A 76 13.62 7.85 5.54
N VAL A 77 13.34 7.79 6.84
CA VAL A 77 12.70 8.87 7.59
C VAL A 77 13.72 9.82 8.23
N GLY A 78 14.91 9.32 8.55
CA GLY A 78 15.94 10.08 9.26
C GLY A 78 16.85 10.95 8.39
N LYS A 79 16.70 10.93 7.06
CA LYS A 79 17.51 11.71 6.10
C LYS A 79 16.69 12.83 5.45
N GLU A 80 17.36 13.90 5.01
CA GLU A 80 16.76 14.86 4.08
C GLU A 80 16.41 14.13 2.78
N GLN A 81 15.16 14.26 2.32
CA GLN A 81 14.65 13.54 1.15
C GLN A 81 15.40 13.94 -0.12
N GLY A 82 16.18 13.00 -0.65
CA GLY A 82 16.61 13.04 -2.05
C GLY A 82 15.60 12.34 -2.97
N ASP A 83 15.75 12.53 -4.29
CA ASP A 83 14.92 11.83 -5.29
C ASP A 83 15.02 10.29 -5.16
N ASP A 84 16.19 9.78 -4.76
CA ASP A 84 16.43 8.34 -4.57
C ASP A 84 15.64 7.75 -3.39
N ASP A 85 15.37 8.54 -2.35
CA ASP A 85 14.56 8.09 -1.20
C ASP A 85 13.08 7.98 -1.60
N VAL A 86 12.60 8.90 -2.44
CA VAL A 86 11.23 8.86 -2.98
C VAL A 86 11.04 7.64 -3.88
N ALA A 87 12.03 7.33 -4.73
CA ALA A 87 12.02 6.12 -5.55
C ALA A 87 11.96 4.85 -4.69
N SER A 88 12.74 4.81 -3.61
CA SER A 88 12.74 3.70 -2.65
C SER A 88 11.40 3.52 -1.94
N ILE A 89 10.77 4.62 -1.52
CA ILE A 89 9.44 4.60 -0.89
C ILE A 89 8.38 4.07 -1.84
N LYS A 90 8.38 4.54 -3.10
CA LYS A 90 7.47 4.02 -4.14
C LYS A 90 7.68 2.52 -4.36
N GLN A 91 8.93 2.07 -4.38
CA GLN A 91 9.25 0.65 -4.51
C GLN A 91 8.68 -0.19 -3.35
N LEU A 92 8.79 0.29 -2.12
CA LEU A 92 8.23 -0.38 -0.94
C LEU A 92 6.70 -0.47 -0.99
N MET A 93 6.03 0.59 -1.43
CA MET A 93 4.56 0.58 -1.61
C MET A 93 4.13 -0.39 -2.70
N ASP A 94 4.83 -0.41 -3.84
CA ASP A 94 4.51 -1.31 -4.93
C ASP A 94 4.76 -2.78 -4.56
N LEU A 95 5.78 -3.07 -3.75
CA LEU A 95 5.99 -4.41 -3.18
C LEU A 95 4.84 -4.83 -2.28
N ALA A 96 4.30 -3.91 -1.46
CA ALA A 96 3.14 -4.20 -0.62
C ALA A 96 1.87 -4.43 -1.47
N LEU A 97 1.68 -3.68 -2.55
CA LEU A 97 0.59 -3.91 -3.50
C LEU A 97 0.74 -5.23 -4.25
N LEU A 98 1.96 -5.58 -4.67
CA LEU A 98 2.27 -6.82 -5.36
C LEU A 98 1.98 -8.03 -4.48
N SER A 99 2.40 -8.01 -3.22
CA SER A 99 2.16 -9.11 -2.27
C SER A 99 0.67 -9.33 -1.99
N ASN A 100 -0.16 -8.30 -2.16
CA ASN A 100 -1.61 -8.35 -2.01
C ASN A 100 -2.35 -8.54 -3.36
N GLY A 101 -1.62 -8.74 -4.46
CA GLY A 101 -2.21 -8.92 -5.79
C GLY A 101 -2.95 -7.70 -6.34
N LEU A 102 -2.67 -6.50 -5.80
CA LEU A 102 -3.29 -5.23 -6.19
C LEU A 102 -2.50 -4.49 -7.28
N LEU A 103 -1.22 -4.81 -7.45
CA LEU A 103 -0.38 -4.20 -8.49
C LEU A 103 -0.65 -4.85 -9.85
N LYS A 104 -1.34 -4.14 -10.75
CA LYS A 104 -1.76 -4.65 -12.07
C LYS A 104 -1.60 -3.62 -13.18
N GLY A 105 -1.67 -4.11 -14.44
CA GLY A 105 -1.70 -3.27 -15.63
C GLY A 105 -0.46 -2.40 -15.81
N GLU A 106 -0.68 -1.12 -16.08
CA GLU A 106 0.40 -0.15 -16.31
C GLU A 106 1.31 0.02 -15.08
N ALA A 107 0.73 0.06 -13.88
CA ALA A 107 1.48 0.21 -12.63
C ALA A 107 2.48 -0.95 -12.41
N LEU A 108 2.07 -2.18 -12.71
CA LEU A 108 2.96 -3.35 -12.67
C LEU A 108 4.09 -3.25 -13.69
N THR A 109 3.79 -2.75 -14.89
CA THR A 109 4.79 -2.58 -15.95
C THR A 109 5.84 -1.53 -15.56
N GLN A 110 5.40 -0.41 -14.97
CA GLN A 110 6.29 0.64 -14.48
C GLN A 110 7.15 0.14 -13.31
N PHE A 111 6.57 -0.63 -12.38
CA PHE A 111 7.29 -1.28 -11.30
C PHE A 111 8.40 -2.21 -11.79
N VAL A 112 8.09 -3.07 -12.77
CA VAL A 112 9.09 -4.00 -13.35
C VAL A 112 10.21 -3.23 -14.04
N LYS A 113 9.90 -2.20 -14.84
CA LYS A 113 10.90 -1.35 -15.48
C LYS A 113 11.83 -0.68 -14.47
N ARG A 114 11.28 -0.14 -13.37
CA ARG A 114 12.07 0.48 -12.31
C ARG A 114 12.92 -0.55 -11.57
N SER A 115 12.39 -1.74 -11.33
CA SER A 115 13.13 -2.84 -10.68
C SER A 115 14.35 -3.26 -11.50
N TYR A 116 14.26 -3.29 -12.83
CA TYR A 116 15.44 -3.51 -13.68
C TYR A 116 16.48 -2.40 -13.57
N GLY A 117 16.06 -1.15 -13.37
CA GLY A 117 16.96 -0.01 -13.18
C GLY A 117 17.74 -0.05 -11.85
N LEU A 118 17.17 -0.67 -10.82
CA LEU A 118 17.77 -0.76 -9.48
C LEU A 118 18.76 -1.92 -9.30
N ILE A 119 18.75 -2.90 -10.21
CA ILE A 119 19.66 -4.07 -10.19
C ILE A 119 20.98 -3.75 -10.92
N LYS A 120 21.01 -2.66 -11.69
CA LYS A 120 22.20 -2.19 -12.42
C LYS A 120 23.13 -1.39 -11.51
#